data_AF-A0A354SH37-F1
#
_entry.id   AF-A0A354SH37-F1
#
_cell.length_a   1.000
_cell.length_b   1.000
_cell.length_c   1.000
_cell.angle_alpha   90.00
_cell.angle_beta   90.00
_cell.angle_gamma   90.00
#
_symmetry.space_group_name_H-M   'P 1'
#
loop_
_entity.id
_entity.type
_entity.pdbx_description
1 polymer ?
#
loop_
_entity_poly.entity_id
_entity_poly.type
_entity_poly.pdbx_seq_one_letter_code
_entity_poly.pdbx_strand_id
1 'polypeptide(L)'
;MNILKLGIPKGSLENNTVDLFKKAGWRITYDSRSYFPDIDDPEISCTLVRAQEMSRYIEDGHLDLGLTGIDWILENNSDVVAVQDLVYSKVSTRQARWVLVVRDDSPVRSIEDMEGKHISTELVNFTKRYFAEKNIKVSVEFSWGATEAKV
;
A
#
# COMPACT_ATOMS: atom_id res chain seq x y z
N MET A 1 8.03 7.75 -29.78
CA MET A 1 7.45 8.34 -28.55
C MET A 1 7.64 7.34 -27.43
N ASN A 2 8.08 7.78 -26.26
CA ASN A 2 8.12 6.92 -25.08
C ASN A 2 6.75 6.94 -24.44
N ILE A 3 6.11 5.77 -24.33
CA ILE A 3 4.81 5.62 -23.69
C ILE A 3 5.05 5.51 -22.18
N LEU A 4 4.34 6.32 -21.39
CA LEU A 4 4.36 6.25 -19.93
C LEU A 4 3.57 5.02 -19.46
N LYS A 5 4.20 4.14 -18.70
CA LYS A 5 3.58 2.95 -18.09
C LYS A 5 3.03 3.28 -16.71
N LEU A 6 1.72 3.45 -16.62
CA LEU A 6 1.00 3.83 -15.41
C LEU A 6 0.37 2.61 -14.72
N GLY A 7 0.72 2.40 -13.45
CA GLY A 7 0.08 1.44 -12.56
C GLY A 7 -1.14 2.01 -11.84
N ILE A 8 -2.26 1.31 -11.93
CA ILE A 8 -3.51 1.63 -11.22
C ILE A 8 -3.76 0.55 -10.16
N PRO A 9 -4.07 0.91 -8.90
CA PRO A 9 -4.25 -0.06 -7.84
C PRO A 9 -5.53 -0.86 -8.07
N LYS A 10 -5.40 -2.19 -8.17
CA LYS A 10 -6.53 -3.11 -8.28
C LYS A 10 -7.24 -3.26 -6.92
N GLY A 11 -8.56 -3.40 -6.94
CA GLY A 11 -9.37 -3.69 -5.75
C GLY A 11 -10.01 -2.45 -5.11
N SER A 12 -9.79 -2.24 -3.81
CA SER A 12 -10.58 -1.29 -3.01
C SER A 12 -10.46 0.18 -3.43
N LEU A 13 -9.34 0.57 -4.05
CA LEU A 13 -9.07 1.94 -4.53
C LEU A 13 -9.27 2.10 -6.04
N GLU A 14 -9.60 1.02 -6.75
CA GLU A 14 -9.62 0.97 -8.22
C GLU A 14 -10.62 1.99 -8.80
N ASN A 15 -11.90 1.87 -8.46
CA ASN A 15 -12.95 2.77 -8.94
C ASN A 15 -12.68 4.23 -8.55
N ASN A 16 -12.23 4.47 -7.32
CA ASN A 16 -11.91 5.82 -6.86
C ASN A 16 -10.72 6.42 -7.62
N THR A 17 -9.75 5.60 -8.01
CA THR A 17 -8.62 6.03 -8.84
C THR A 17 -9.11 6.37 -10.24
N VAL A 18 -9.92 5.52 -10.86
CA VAL A 18 -10.50 5.78 -12.19
C VAL A 18 -11.35 7.06 -12.19
N ASP A 19 -12.15 7.28 -11.15
CA ASP A 19 -12.92 8.51 -10.98
C ASP A 19 -12.04 9.75 -10.78
N LEU A 20 -10.88 9.61 -10.11
CA LEU A 20 -9.90 10.69 -9.98
C LEU A 20 -9.33 11.08 -11.35
N PHE A 21 -8.92 10.11 -12.17
CA PHE A 21 -8.44 10.35 -13.54
C PHE A 21 -9.54 10.99 -14.41
N LYS A 22 -10.78 10.53 -14.27
CA LYS A 22 -11.94 11.13 -14.96
C LYS A 22 -12.13 12.60 -14.62
N LYS A 23 -11.97 12.99 -13.34
CA LYS A 23 -12.03 14.40 -12.91
C LYS A 23 -10.85 15.21 -13.43
N ALA A 24 -9.70 14.58 -13.65
CA ALA A 24 -8.52 15.20 -14.26
C ALA A 24 -8.61 15.33 -15.79
N GLY A 25 -9.60 14.70 -16.43
CA GLY A 25 -9.85 14.81 -17.87
C GLY A 25 -9.56 13.56 -18.68
N TRP A 26 -9.04 12.48 -18.06
CA TRP A 26 -8.75 11.21 -18.73
C TRP A 26 -9.86 10.19 -18.54
N ARG A 27 -10.24 9.49 -19.61
CA ARG A 27 -11.19 8.37 -19.54
C ARG A 27 -10.45 7.06 -19.60
N ILE A 28 -10.58 6.29 -18.52
CA ILE A 28 -10.05 4.94 -18.40
C ILE A 28 -11.20 3.94 -18.50
N THR A 29 -11.08 2.95 -19.37
CA THR A 29 -12.11 1.93 -19.61
C THR A 29 -11.51 0.53 -19.57
N TYR A 30 -12.22 -0.42 -18.98
CA TYR A 30 -11.77 -1.81 -18.88
C TYR A 30 -12.93 -2.77 -18.61
N ASP A 31 -12.77 -4.02 -19.03
CA ASP A 31 -13.57 -5.14 -18.55
C ASP A 31 -13.15 -5.49 -17.11
N SER A 32 -14.11 -5.87 -16.26
CA SER A 32 -13.89 -6.33 -14.88
C SER A 32 -12.76 -7.36 -14.67
N ARG A 33 -12.47 -8.20 -15.68
CA ARG A 33 -11.43 -9.24 -15.66
C ARG A 33 -10.13 -8.81 -16.31
N SER A 34 -10.11 -7.68 -17.03
CA SER A 34 -8.89 -7.17 -17.65
C SER A 34 -7.90 -6.70 -16.60
N TYR A 35 -6.61 -6.81 -16.92
CA TYR A 35 -5.50 -6.19 -16.19
C TYR A 35 -4.88 -5.03 -16.96
N PHE A 36 -5.35 -4.75 -18.17
CA PHE A 36 -4.82 -3.74 -19.07
C PHE A 36 -5.97 -2.83 -19.49
N PRO A 37 -6.27 -1.77 -18.72
CA PRO A 37 -7.25 -0.76 -19.10
C PRO A 37 -6.78 0.08 -20.30
N ASP A 38 -7.73 0.49 -21.11
CA ASP A 38 -7.51 1.51 -22.13
C ASP A 38 -7.65 2.91 -21.51
N ILE A 39 -6.91 3.88 -22.06
CA ILE A 39 -6.98 5.31 -21.71
C ILE A 39 -7.06 6.14 -22.99
N ASP A 40 -7.78 7.25 -22.98
CA ASP A 40 -7.94 8.14 -24.14
C ASP A 40 -6.75 9.09 -24.38
N ASP A 41 -5.56 8.67 -24.00
CA ASP A 41 -4.29 9.38 -24.19
C ASP A 41 -3.25 8.43 -24.81
N PRO A 42 -2.77 8.69 -26.05
CA PRO A 42 -1.85 7.79 -26.75
C PRO A 42 -0.44 7.78 -26.14
N GLU A 43 -0.11 8.69 -25.22
CA GLU A 43 1.19 8.75 -24.55
C GLU A 43 1.23 7.93 -23.25
N ILE A 44 0.11 7.33 -22.84
CA ILE A 44 -0.04 6.60 -21.57
C ILE A 44 -0.56 5.18 -21.84
N SER A 45 0.00 4.21 -21.12
CA SER A 45 -0.54 2.84 -21.03
C SER A 45 -0.85 2.50 -19.57
N CYS A 46 -1.98 1.86 -19.31
CA CYS A 46 -2.42 1.53 -17.96
C CYS A 46 -2.27 0.03 -17.68
N THR A 47 -1.88 -0.32 -16.46
CA THR A 47 -1.90 -1.70 -15.94
C THR A 47 -2.51 -1.72 -14.54
N LEU A 48 -3.46 -2.62 -14.30
CA LEU A 48 -3.99 -2.88 -12.96
C LEU A 48 -2.98 -3.73 -12.18
N VAL A 49 -2.50 -3.22 -11.05
CA VAL A 49 -1.53 -3.92 -10.19
C VAL A 49 -2.04 -3.93 -8.76
N ARG A 50 -1.80 -5.01 -8.01
CA ARG A 50 -2.13 -5.03 -6.58
C ARG A 50 -1.29 -3.95 -5.87
N ALA A 51 -1.91 -3.18 -4.98
CA ALA A 51 -1.23 -2.09 -4.29
C ALA A 51 0.06 -2.55 -3.58
N GLN A 52 0.05 -3.77 -3.03
CA GLN A 52 1.19 -4.45 -2.40
C GLN A 52 2.42 -4.58 -3.29
N GLU A 53 2.24 -4.65 -4.60
CA GLU A 53 3.29 -4.95 -5.57
C GLU A 53 3.74 -3.70 -6.34
N MET A 54 2.93 -2.65 -6.31
CA MET A 54 3.10 -1.45 -7.14
C MET A 54 4.48 -0.81 -7.00
N SER A 55 4.97 -0.61 -5.76
CA SER A 55 6.25 0.07 -5.54
C SER A 55 7.43 -0.70 -6.13
N ARG A 56 7.41 -2.03 -6.01
CA ARG A 56 8.44 -2.92 -6.58
C ARG A 56 8.40 -2.92 -8.10
N TYR A 57 7.22 -2.88 -8.71
CA TYR A 57 7.11 -2.82 -10.17
C TYR A 57 7.65 -1.52 -10.74
N ILE A 58 7.55 -0.41 -9.99
CA ILE A 58 8.16 0.87 -10.37
C ILE A 58 9.68 0.79 -10.19
N GLU A 59 10.15 0.33 -9.02
CA GLU A 59 11.57 0.17 -8.70
C GLU A 59 12.30 -0.73 -9.71
N ASP A 60 11.69 -1.84 -10.12
CA ASP A 60 12.23 -2.78 -11.10
C ASP A 60 12.13 -2.28 -12.56
N GLY A 61 11.53 -1.10 -12.80
CA GLY A 61 11.37 -0.50 -14.14
C GLY A 61 10.31 -1.15 -15.03
N HIS A 62 9.42 -1.98 -14.47
CA HIS A 62 8.26 -2.52 -15.19
C HIS A 62 7.21 -1.44 -15.45
N LEU A 63 7.04 -0.53 -14.50
CA LEU A 63 6.18 0.65 -14.56
C LEU A 63 7.03 1.92 -14.38
N ASP A 64 6.58 3.03 -14.96
CA ASP A 64 7.24 4.33 -14.81
C ASP A 64 6.62 5.14 -13.67
N LEU A 65 5.31 4.96 -13.44
CA LEU A 65 4.53 5.65 -12.42
C LEU A 65 3.44 4.72 -11.90
N GLY A 66 3.00 4.89 -10.66
CA GLY A 66 1.83 4.18 -10.16
C GLY A 66 1.27 4.78 -8.88
N LEU A 67 0.01 4.46 -8.60
CA LEU A 67 -0.66 4.89 -7.39
C LEU A 67 -0.70 3.72 -6.39
N THR A 68 -0.11 3.92 -5.22
CA THR A 68 -0.16 2.96 -4.12
C THR A 68 -0.13 3.69 -2.79
N GLY A 69 -0.49 2.97 -1.73
CA GLY A 69 -0.36 3.50 -0.39
C GLY A 69 1.10 3.54 0.07
N ILE A 70 1.41 4.54 0.90
CA ILE A 70 2.73 4.70 1.52
C ILE A 70 3.10 3.49 2.40
N ASP A 71 2.10 2.79 2.92
CA ASP A 71 2.24 1.54 3.65
C ASP A 71 3.02 0.49 2.85
N TRP A 72 2.72 0.33 1.57
CA TRP A 72 3.39 -0.66 0.71
C TRP A 72 4.79 -0.22 0.29
N ILE A 73 5.02 1.09 0.09
CA ILE A 73 6.36 1.62 -0.16
C ILE A 73 7.27 1.31 1.05
N LEU A 74 6.76 1.59 2.26
CA LEU A 74 7.48 1.32 3.50
C LEU A 74 7.65 -0.18 3.73
N GLU A 75 6.64 -1.01 3.55
CA GLU A 75 6.76 -2.47 3.73
C GLU A 75 7.81 -3.06 2.79
N ASN A 76 7.73 -2.74 1.50
CA ASN A 76 8.67 -3.24 0.49
C ASN A 76 10.06 -2.63 0.63
N ASN A 77 10.19 -1.48 1.31
CA ASN A 77 11.43 -0.70 1.37
C ASN A 77 11.95 -0.35 -0.03
N SER A 78 11.04 0.02 -0.93
CA SER A 78 11.36 0.30 -2.32
C SER A 78 12.05 1.66 -2.49
N ASP A 79 13.06 1.70 -3.35
CA ASP A 79 13.73 2.92 -3.80
C ASP A 79 12.90 3.60 -4.91
N VAL A 80 11.90 4.38 -4.49
CA VAL A 80 11.00 5.13 -5.37
C VAL A 80 10.80 6.55 -4.85
N VAL A 81 10.51 7.47 -5.75
CA VAL A 81 10.19 8.87 -5.40
C VAL A 81 8.69 9.01 -5.17
N ALA A 82 8.30 9.40 -3.96
CA ALA A 82 6.93 9.83 -3.68
C ALA A 82 6.71 11.23 -4.26
N VAL A 83 5.90 11.32 -5.32
CA VAL A 83 5.69 12.57 -6.06
C VAL A 83 4.64 13.48 -5.41
N GLN A 84 3.53 12.89 -4.95
CA GLN A 84 2.42 13.64 -4.37
C GLN A 84 1.54 12.76 -3.48
N ASP A 85 1.05 13.34 -2.38
CA ASP A 85 0.02 12.76 -1.55
C ASP A 85 -1.36 13.00 -2.18
N LEU A 86 -2.02 11.91 -2.56
CA LEU A 86 -3.37 11.95 -3.12
C LEU A 86 -4.37 11.55 -2.04
N VAL A 87 -5.08 12.54 -1.50
CA VAL A 87 -6.08 12.31 -0.45
C VAL A 87 -7.40 11.86 -1.09
N TYR A 88 -7.47 10.58 -1.43
CA TYR A 88 -8.68 9.91 -1.86
C TYR A 88 -8.72 8.52 -1.22
N SER A 89 -9.82 8.18 -0.56
CA SER A 89 -9.95 6.87 0.08
C SER A 89 -11.35 6.29 -0.07
N LYS A 90 -11.48 5.02 0.24
CA LYS A 90 -12.74 4.28 0.24
C LYS A 90 -13.75 4.80 1.27
N VAL A 91 -13.30 5.38 2.40
CA VAL A 91 -14.17 5.60 3.58
C VAL A 91 -14.06 7.00 4.19
N SER A 92 -12.87 7.61 4.23
CA SER A 92 -12.68 8.94 4.82
C SER A 92 -11.54 9.73 4.19
N THR A 93 -11.60 11.06 4.24
CA THR A 93 -10.48 11.92 3.82
C THR A 93 -9.37 12.00 4.87
N ARG A 94 -9.51 11.34 6.03
CA ARG A 94 -8.47 11.30 7.05
C ARG A 94 -7.41 10.26 6.68
N GLN A 95 -6.16 10.63 6.86
CA GLN A 95 -5.03 9.72 6.71
C GLN A 95 -5.16 8.54 7.68
N ALA A 96 -5.01 7.32 7.17
CA ALA A 96 -4.92 6.14 8.01
C ALA A 96 -3.62 6.19 8.83
N ARG A 97 -3.65 5.57 10.01
CA ARG A 97 -2.48 5.46 10.89
C ARG A 97 -2.24 4.00 11.22
N TRP A 98 -0.98 3.59 11.20
CA TRP A 98 -0.59 2.33 11.80
C TRP A 98 -0.63 2.46 13.32
N VAL A 99 -1.20 1.45 13.95
CA VAL A 99 -1.32 1.33 15.39
C VAL A 99 -0.90 -0.06 15.81
N LEU A 100 -0.24 -0.15 16.96
CA LEU A 100 -0.04 -1.41 17.66
C LEU A 100 -1.26 -1.61 18.58
N VAL A 101 -1.92 -2.75 18.45
CA VAL A 101 -3.10 -3.07 19.24
C VAL A 101 -2.80 -4.28 20.12
N VAL A 102 -3.20 -4.18 21.38
CA VAL A 102 -3.19 -5.26 22.36
C VAL A 102 -4.61 -5.45 22.88
N ARG A 103 -4.88 -6.59 23.52
CA ARG A 103 -6.14 -6.81 24.23
C ARG A 103 -6.35 -5.77 25.32
N ASP A 104 -7.61 -5.47 25.61
CA ASP A 104 -8.00 -4.50 26.63
C ASP A 104 -7.46 -4.85 28.04
N ASP A 105 -7.34 -6.14 28.34
CA ASP A 105 -6.79 -6.66 29.60
C ASP A 105 -5.26 -6.83 29.60
N SER A 106 -4.58 -6.39 28.53
CA SER A 106 -3.13 -6.50 28.42
C SER A 106 -2.40 -5.55 29.39
N PRO A 107 -1.32 -6.01 30.07
CA PRO A 107 -0.50 -5.14 30.90
C PRO A 107 0.41 -4.20 30.08
N VAL A 108 0.49 -4.38 28.76
CA VAL A 108 1.32 -3.57 27.84
C VAL A 108 0.82 -2.13 27.83
N ARG A 109 1.71 -1.17 28.06
CA ARG A 109 1.42 0.27 28.07
C ARG A 109 2.31 1.07 27.12
N SER A 110 3.40 0.47 26.68
CA SER A 110 4.43 1.08 25.87
C SER A 110 4.99 0.08 24.86
N ILE A 111 5.74 0.57 23.87
CA ILE A 111 6.35 -0.31 22.86
C ILE A 111 7.47 -1.17 23.47
N GLU A 112 8.11 -0.68 24.53
CA GLU A 112 9.16 -1.37 25.27
C GLU A 112 8.64 -2.65 25.95
N ASP A 113 7.36 -2.67 26.34
CA ASP A 113 6.70 -3.85 26.92
C ASP A 113 6.52 -4.99 25.89
N MET A 114 6.83 -4.75 24.62
CA MET A 114 6.80 -5.76 23.55
C MET A 114 8.06 -6.63 23.52
N GLU A 115 9.05 -6.40 24.38
CA GLU A 115 10.24 -7.24 24.45
C GLU A 115 9.87 -8.73 24.63
N GLY A 116 10.39 -9.57 23.72
CA GLY A 116 10.13 -11.01 23.65
C GLY A 116 8.71 -11.39 23.23
N LYS A 117 7.86 -10.44 22.83
CA LYS A 117 6.47 -10.69 22.41
C LYS A 117 6.36 -11.07 20.94
N HIS A 118 5.17 -11.51 20.58
CA HIS A 118 4.81 -11.94 19.24
C HIS A 118 3.81 -10.95 18.61
N ILE A 119 4.01 -10.62 17.33
CA ILE A 119 3.21 -9.65 16.57
C ILE A 119 2.77 -10.28 15.25
N SER A 120 1.46 -10.30 14.99
CA SER A 120 0.87 -10.74 13.72
C SER A 120 0.52 -9.51 12.87
N THR A 121 0.97 -9.45 11.62
CA THR A 121 0.74 -8.28 10.74
C THR A 121 0.91 -8.62 9.25
N GLU A 122 0.31 -7.84 8.35
CA GLU A 122 0.64 -7.88 6.92
C GLU A 122 1.98 -7.19 6.61
N LEU A 123 2.42 -6.30 7.50
CA LEU A 123 3.56 -5.39 7.32
C LEU A 123 4.80 -5.94 8.02
N VAL A 124 5.21 -7.14 7.64
CA VAL A 124 6.22 -7.92 8.35
C VAL A 124 7.58 -7.24 8.33
N ASN A 125 8.02 -6.79 7.15
CA ASN A 125 9.35 -6.23 6.99
C ASN A 125 9.46 -4.86 7.64
N PHE A 126 8.46 -4.01 7.48
CA PHE A 126 8.39 -2.73 8.18
C PHE A 126 8.41 -2.94 9.69
N THR A 127 7.56 -3.83 10.22
CA THR A 127 7.46 -4.06 11.66
C THR A 127 8.78 -4.57 12.24
N LYS A 128 9.45 -5.52 11.57
CA LYS A 128 10.77 -6.01 11.99
C LYS A 128 11.80 -4.88 12.08
N ARG A 129 11.88 -4.02 11.06
CA ARG A 129 12.81 -2.89 11.04
C ARG A 129 12.47 -1.87 12.14
N TYR A 130 11.21 -1.52 12.29
CA TYR A 130 10.73 -0.57 13.31
C TYR A 130 11.14 -0.96 14.74
N PHE A 131 10.98 -2.24 15.11
CA PHE A 131 11.39 -2.72 16.44
C PHE A 131 12.92 -2.89 16.55
N ALA A 132 13.60 -3.31 15.48
CA ALA A 132 15.05 -3.45 15.45
C ALA A 132 15.77 -2.10 15.65
N GLU A 133 15.31 -1.02 15.01
CA GLU A 133 15.82 0.35 15.20
C GLU A 133 15.72 0.84 16.65
N LYS A 134 14.80 0.26 17.43
CA LYS A 134 14.58 0.58 18.84
C LYS A 134 15.25 -0.40 19.79
N ASN A 135 15.98 -1.39 19.27
CA ASN A 135 16.61 -2.46 20.03
C ASN A 135 15.61 -3.30 20.87
N ILE A 136 14.37 -3.45 20.40
CA ILE A 136 13.34 -4.26 21.05
C ILE A 136 13.19 -5.56 20.26
N LYS A 137 13.35 -6.72 20.90
CA LYS A 137 13.25 -8.02 20.23
C LYS A 137 11.81 -8.48 20.20
N VAL A 138 11.29 -8.72 19.01
CA VAL A 138 9.94 -9.26 18.80
C VAL A 138 9.97 -10.40 17.79
N SER A 139 9.05 -11.35 17.92
CA SER A 139 8.75 -12.29 16.84
C SER A 139 7.64 -11.69 15.98
N VAL A 140 7.84 -11.61 14.66
CA VAL A 140 6.85 -11.05 13.73
C VAL A 140 6.43 -12.12 12.73
N GLU A 141 5.14 -12.42 12.70
CA GLU A 141 4.54 -13.34 11.72
C GLU A 141 3.61 -12.61 10.74
N PHE A 142 3.46 -13.23 9.57
CA PHE A 142 2.54 -12.75 8.55
C PHE A 142 1.08 -13.10 8.88
N SER A 143 0.16 -12.16 8.66
CA SER A 143 -1.28 -12.33 8.85
C SER A 143 -2.04 -11.93 7.58
N TRP A 144 -2.90 -12.79 7.00
CA TRP A 144 -3.74 -12.47 5.83
C TRP A 144 -4.95 -11.55 6.14
N GLY A 145 -4.78 -10.56 7.02
CA GLY A 145 -5.86 -9.73 7.55
C GLY A 145 -6.62 -10.37 8.72
N ALA A 146 -7.76 -9.77 9.09
CA ALA A 146 -8.49 -10.03 10.34
C ALA A 146 -7.56 -10.03 11.57
N THR A 147 -6.53 -9.17 11.54
CA THR A 147 -5.49 -9.10 12.56
C THR A 147 -6.07 -8.76 13.93
N GLU A 148 -7.19 -8.04 13.96
CA GLU A 148 -8.00 -7.75 15.16
C GLU A 148 -8.52 -9.00 15.90
N ALA A 149 -8.55 -10.18 15.26
CA ALA A 149 -8.95 -11.44 15.88
C ALA A 149 -7.77 -12.28 16.39
N LYS A 150 -6.54 -11.79 16.22
CA LYS A 150 -5.28 -12.53 16.52
C LYS A 150 -4.55 -11.97 17.75
N VAL A 151 -5.25 -11.18 18.57
CA VAL A 151 -4.74 -10.48 19.76
C VAL A 151 -4.79 -11.33 21.02
#